data_AF-A0A0B5EBK3-F1
#
_entry.id   AF-A0A0B5EBK3-F1
#
_cell.length_a   1.000
_cell.length_b   1.000
_cell.length_c   1.000
_cell.angle_alpha   90.00
_cell.angle_beta   90.00
_cell.angle_gamma   90.00
#
_symmetry.space_group_name_H-M   'P 1'
#
loop_
_entity.id
_entity.type
_entity.pdbx_description
1 polymer ?
#
loop_
_entity_poly.entity_id
_entity_poly.type
_entity_poly.pdbx_seq_one_letter_code
_entity_poly.pdbx_strand_id
1 'polypeptide(L)'
;MVDYWNDCFNDLHILKPDWTSPEKLNEQAMVYMLIHEEGKWGELNKRTKYKYKKIIKEISPIDLTEIMKLTLRENEKQLQKQIDFWHREFRFWE
;
A
#
# COMPACT_ATOMS: atom_id res chain seq x y z
N MET A 1 4.99 1.80 15.31
CA MET A 1 4.24 2.94 15.88
C MET A 1 2.77 2.60 15.70
N VAL A 2 2.13 2.05 16.73
CA VAL A 2 0.75 1.52 16.65
C VAL A 2 -0.28 2.65 16.76
N ASP A 3 0.15 3.78 17.31
CA ASP A 3 -0.68 4.94 17.62
C ASP A 3 -1.21 5.68 16.37
N TYR A 4 -0.60 5.44 15.19
CA TYR A 4 -1.01 6.03 13.90
C TYR A 4 -1.82 5.06 13.03
N TRP A 5 -2.49 4.08 13.64
CA TRP A 5 -3.28 3.08 12.92
C TRP A 5 -4.38 3.70 12.05
N ASN A 6 -4.93 4.84 12.46
CA ASN A 6 -6.03 5.54 11.78
C ASN A 6 -5.60 6.35 10.55
N ASP A 7 -4.29 6.52 10.32
CA ASP A 7 -3.75 7.28 9.17
C ASP A 7 -2.58 6.56 8.48
N CYS A 8 -2.61 5.23 8.49
CA CYS A 8 -1.50 4.38 8.02
C CYS A 8 -1.36 4.26 6.49
N PHE A 9 -2.31 4.81 5.71
CA PHE A 9 -2.35 4.68 4.24
C PHE A 9 -1.72 5.87 3.49
N ASN A 10 -1.08 6.81 4.18
CA ASN A 10 -0.47 7.97 3.50
C ASN A 10 0.73 7.60 2.64
N ASP A 11 1.55 6.65 3.10
CA ASP A 11 2.73 6.17 2.38
C ASP A 11 2.51 4.80 1.70
N LEU A 12 1.38 4.16 1.94
CA LEU A 12 1.06 2.82 1.42
C LEU A 12 0.08 2.92 0.25
N HIS A 13 0.45 2.34 -0.89
CA HIS A 13 -0.45 2.12 -2.01
C HIS A 13 -0.67 0.62 -2.24
N ILE A 14 -1.93 0.20 -2.31
CA ILE A 14 -2.32 -1.17 -2.63
C ILE A 14 -2.88 -1.19 -4.05
N LEU A 15 -1.99 -1.49 -4.99
CA LEU A 15 -2.24 -1.42 -6.41
C LEU A 15 -2.40 -2.81 -7.02
N LYS A 16 -3.23 -2.91 -8.06
CA LYS A 16 -3.27 -4.07 -8.96
C LYS A 16 -2.82 -3.65 -10.37
N PRO A 17 -1.51 -3.63 -10.65
CA PRO A 17 -0.98 -3.22 -11.95
C PRO A 17 -1.34 -4.22 -13.06
N ASP A 18 -1.74 -3.70 -14.21
CA ASP A 18 -1.84 -4.44 -15.46
C ASP A 18 -0.51 -4.36 -16.22
N TRP A 19 0.37 -5.34 -15.97
CA TRP A 19 1.69 -5.40 -16.58
C TRP A 19 1.66 -5.58 -18.11
N THR A 20 0.52 -5.91 -18.71
CA THR A 20 0.36 -6.02 -20.17
C THR A 20 0.02 -4.68 -20.83
N SER A 21 -0.37 -3.68 -20.05
CA SER A 21 -0.76 -2.35 -20.53
C SER A 21 0.36 -1.56 -21.25
N PRO A 22 1.65 -1.62 -20.83
CA PRO A 22 2.73 -0.93 -21.55
C PRO A 22 2.88 -1.44 -22.99
N GLU A 23 3.11 -0.55 -23.96
CA GLU A 23 3.24 -0.94 -25.38
C GLU A 23 4.51 -1.76 -25.68
N LYS A 24 5.59 -1.49 -24.94
CA LYS A 24 6.90 -2.09 -25.22
C LYS A 24 7.10 -3.37 -24.44
N LEU A 25 7.42 -4.45 -25.14
CA LEU A 25 7.67 -5.78 -24.54
C LEU A 25 8.73 -5.76 -23.43
N ASN A 26 9.78 -4.95 -23.59
CA ASN A 26 10.81 -4.82 -22.56
C ASN A 26 10.29 -4.14 -21.28
N GLU A 27 9.34 -3.22 -21.39
CA GLU A 27 8.70 -2.58 -20.24
C GLU A 27 7.72 -3.53 -19.57
N GLN A 28 6.92 -4.28 -20.33
CA GLN A 28 6.06 -5.34 -19.80
C GLN A 28 6.88 -6.38 -19.02
N ALA A 29 7.96 -6.90 -19.60
CA ALA A 29 8.81 -7.89 -18.96
C ALA A 29 9.48 -7.36 -17.68
N MET A 30 9.96 -6.11 -17.72
CA MET A 30 10.55 -5.48 -16.53
C MET A 30 9.52 -5.25 -15.43
N VAL A 31 8.32 -4.77 -15.78
CA VAL A 31 7.22 -4.58 -14.83
C VAL A 31 6.80 -5.92 -14.23
N TYR A 32 6.62 -6.96 -15.05
CA TYR A 32 6.29 -8.30 -14.59
C TYR A 32 7.34 -8.82 -13.59
N MET A 33 8.64 -8.71 -13.93
CA MET A 33 9.72 -9.12 -13.03
C MET A 33 9.69 -8.34 -11.71
N LEU A 34 9.54 -7.02 -11.75
CA LEU A 34 9.53 -6.19 -10.55
C LEU A 34 8.31 -6.40 -9.65
N ILE A 35 7.18 -6.87 -10.20
CA ILE A 35 5.99 -7.23 -9.42
C ILE A 35 6.17 -8.57 -8.69
N HIS A 36 6.84 -9.53 -9.32
CA HIS A 36 6.93 -10.90 -8.79
C HIS A 36 8.22 -11.15 -7.99
N GLU A 37 9.28 -10.38 -8.22
CA GLU A 37 10.61 -10.58 -7.62
C GLU A 37 11.09 -9.30 -6.92
N GLU A 38 10.73 -9.13 -5.64
CA GLU A 38 11.07 -7.91 -4.87
C GLU A 38 12.58 -7.64 -4.82
N GLY A 39 13.41 -8.69 -4.77
CA GLY A 39 14.87 -8.57 -4.77
C GLY A 39 15.43 -7.83 -6.00
N LYS A 40 14.71 -7.86 -7.13
CA LYS A 40 15.13 -7.20 -8.37
C LYS A 40 15.09 -5.68 -8.29
N TRP A 41 14.32 -5.11 -7.37
CA TRP A 41 14.43 -3.69 -7.08
C TRP A 41 15.82 -3.32 -6.57
N GLY A 42 16.50 -4.18 -5.80
CA GLY A 42 17.84 -3.93 -5.27
C GLY A 42 18.88 -3.64 -6.35
N GLU A 43 18.76 -4.31 -7.51
CA GLU A 43 19.70 -4.24 -8.63
C GLU A 43 19.54 -2.95 -9.48
N LEU A 44 18.43 -2.22 -9.31
CA LEU A 44 18.14 -1.01 -10.11
C LEU A 44 18.71 0.27 -9.48
N ASN A 45 19.22 1.16 -10.34
CA ASN A 45 19.59 2.52 -9.93
C ASN A 45 18.37 3.37 -9.56
N LYS A 46 18.57 4.45 -8.80
CA LYS A 46 17.51 5.34 -8.29
C LYS A 46 16.58 5.88 -9.40
N ARG A 47 17.13 6.30 -10.54
CA ARG A 47 16.34 6.87 -11.65
C ARG A 47 15.43 5.82 -12.29
N THR A 48 15.96 4.62 -12.51
CA THR A 48 15.21 3.49 -13.07
C THR A 48 14.11 3.03 -12.11
N LYS A 49 14.40 3.00 -10.79
CA LYS A 49 13.38 2.75 -9.76
C LYS A 49 12.21 3.71 -9.86
N TYR A 50 12.46 5.02 -9.95
CA TYR A 50 11.37 6.00 -10.08
C TYR A 50 10.60 5.86 -11.38
N LYS A 51 11.26 5.55 -12.50
CA LYS A 51 10.60 5.28 -13.78
C LYS A 51 9.57 4.15 -13.62
N TYR A 52 9.98 3.00 -13.11
CA TYR A 52 9.10 1.84 -13.01
C TYR A 52 8.04 1.98 -11.91
N LYS A 53 8.35 2.66 -10.80
CA LYS A 53 7.31 3.04 -9.80
C LYS A 53 6.20 3.88 -10.44
N LYS A 54 6.58 4.85 -11.30
CA LYS A 54 5.60 5.69 -12.02
C LYS A 54 4.76 4.86 -12.99
N ILE A 55 5.41 4.02 -13.81
CA ILE A 55 4.70 3.13 -14.75
C ILE A 55 3.72 2.23 -14.02
N ILE A 56 4.15 1.54 -12.96
CA ILE A 56 3.31 0.65 -12.15
C ILE A 56 2.09 1.40 -11.60
N LYS A 57 2.27 2.64 -11.15
CA LYS A 57 1.16 3.48 -10.66
C LYS A 57 0.19 3.87 -11.77
N GLU A 58 0.68 4.17 -12.96
CA GLU A 58 -0.14 4.58 -14.12
C GLU A 58 -0.93 3.40 -14.73
N ILE A 59 -0.35 2.19 -14.74
CA ILE A 59 -0.99 0.98 -15.28
C ILE A 59 -1.85 0.24 -14.25
N SER A 60 -2.15 0.86 -13.10
CA SER A 60 -2.96 0.26 -12.05
C SER A 60 -4.42 0.70 -12.16
N PRO A 61 -5.29 -0.07 -12.85
CA PRO A 61 -6.71 0.27 -12.98
C PRO A 61 -7.46 0.25 -11.65
N ILE A 62 -6.90 -0.42 -10.63
CA ILE A 62 -7.49 -0.53 -9.30
C ILE A 62 -6.46 -0.03 -8.29
N ASP A 63 -6.80 1.04 -7.59
CA ASP A 63 -6.14 1.49 -6.37
C ASP A 63 -7.09 1.25 -5.19
N LEU A 64 -6.84 0.19 -4.42
CA LEU A 64 -7.66 -0.17 -3.26
C LEU A 64 -7.46 0.81 -2.09
N THR A 65 -6.39 1.60 -2.13
CA THR A 65 -5.99 2.50 -1.05
C THR A 65 -7.10 3.48 -0.70
N GLU A 66 -7.77 4.06 -1.69
CA GLU A 66 -8.83 5.03 -1.46
C GLU A 66 -10.08 4.39 -0.85
N ILE A 67 -10.46 3.19 -1.31
CA ILE A 67 -11.57 2.43 -0.72
C ILE A 67 -11.25 2.10 0.74
N MET A 68 -10.03 1.62 1.01
CA MET A 68 -9.60 1.27 2.37
C MET A 68 -9.53 2.48 3.29
N LYS A 69 -9.07 3.65 2.81
CA LYS A 69 -9.11 4.91 3.56
C LYS A 69 -10.53 5.32 3.90
N LEU A 70 -11.46 5.23 2.94
CA LEU A 70 -12.87 5.56 3.16
C LEU A 70 -13.49 4.63 4.22
N THR A 71 -13.35 3.32 4.04
CA THR A 71 -13.85 2.33 5.00
C THR A 71 -13.22 2.50 6.38
N LEU A 72 -11.93 2.82 6.46
CA LEU A 72 -11.26 3.11 7.73
C LEU A 72 -11.89 4.31 8.43
N ARG A 73 -12.10 5.43 7.72
CA ARG A 73 -12.73 6.65 8.27
C ARG A 73 -14.16 6.40 8.73
N GLU A 74 -14.94 5.64 7.97
CA GLU A 74 -16.32 5.28 8.34
C GLU A 74 -16.37 4.48 9.65
N ASN A 75 -15.39 3.61 9.88
CA ASN A 75 -15.35 2.71 11.04
C ASN A 75 -14.45 3.19 12.18
N GLU A 76 -13.72 4.30 12.00
CA GLU A 76 -12.68 4.78 12.91
C GLU A 76 -13.17 4.89 14.36
N LYS A 77 -14.35 5.49 14.56
CA LYS A 77 -14.95 5.66 15.91
C LYS A 77 -15.30 4.34 16.57
N GLN A 78 -15.76 3.35 15.81
CA GLN A 78 -16.10 2.03 16.34
C GLN A 78 -14.84 1.26 16.73
N LEU A 79 -13.82 1.29 15.87
CA LEU A 79 -12.52 0.67 16.13
C LEU A 79 -11.82 1.32 17.33
N GLN A 80 -11.84 2.65 17.44
CA GLN A 80 -11.29 3.35 18.60
C GLN A 80 -12.01 2.96 19.90
N LYS A 81 -13.34 2.81 19.89
CA LYS A 81 -14.09 2.31 21.05
C LYS A 81 -13.66 0.89 21.46
N GLN A 82 -13.37 0.02 20.50
CA GLN A 82 -12.88 -1.34 20.77
C GLN A 82 -11.48 -1.31 21.38
N ILE A 83 -10.60 -0.42 20.92
CA ILE A 83 -9.27 -0.20 21.51
C ILE A 83 -9.40 0.34 22.93
N ASP A 84 -10.23 1.36 23.13
CA ASP A 84 -10.49 1.98 24.43
C ASP A 84 -11.06 0.99 25.45
N PHE A 85 -11.89 0.04 25.01
CA PHE A 85 -12.43 -1.03 25.87
C PHE A 85 -11.30 -1.83 26.53
N TRP A 86 -10.34 -2.33 25.74
CA TRP A 86 -9.21 -3.08 26.27
C TRP A 86 -8.33 -2.22 27.20
N HIS A 87 -8.07 -0.95 26.84
CA HIS A 87 -7.32 -0.04 27.70
C HIS A 87 -8.02 0.31 29.03
N ARG A 88 -9.34 0.11 29.15
CA ARG A 88 -10.08 0.28 30.41
C ARG A 88 -10.04 -0.99 31.27
N GLU A 89 -10.23 -2.15 30.65
CA GLU A 89 -10.17 -3.46 31.33
C GLU A 89 -8.78 -3.74 31.93
N PHE A 90 -7.71 -3.35 31.24
CA PHE A 90 -6.34 -3.58 31.72
C PHE A 90 -5.83 -2.52 32.71
N ARG A 91 -6.56 -1.40 32.91
CA ARG A 91 -6.21 -0.39 33.93
C ARG A 91 -6.41 -0.86 35.37
N PHE A 92 -7.02 -2.02 35.57
CA PHE A 92 -7.19 -2.66 36.89
C PHE A 92 -6.00 -3.55 37.30
N TRP A 93 -4.96 -3.66 36.46
CA TRP A 93 -3.80 -4.53 36.68
C TRP A 93 -2.48 -3.76 36.90
N GLU A 94 -2.54 -2.43 37.04
CA GLU A 94 -1.47 -1.56 37.55
C GLU A 94 -1.85 -1.02 38.93
#